data_AF-A0AAC9ACK3-F1
#
_entry.id   AF-A0AAC9ACK3-F1
#
_cell.length_a   1.000
_cell.length_b   1.000
_cell.length_c   1.000
_cell.angle_alpha   90.00
_cell.angle_beta   90.00
_cell.angle_gamma   90.00
#
_symmetry.space_group_name_H-M   'P 1'
#
loop_
_entity.id
_entity.type
_entity.pdbx_description
1 polymer ?
#
loop_
_entity_poly.entity_id
_entity_poly.type
_entity_poly.pdbx_seq_one_letter_code
_entity_poly.pdbx_strand_id
1 'polypeptide(L)'
;MSDDNVRMLHNQLVTSQHKYIYFLLAVAASAIAFSTQVTKEMELEYSLIPLGIAVLCWALSFFCGCRTVQYDNSNTVANIDLLKVERGEHEEVGNNPAYISAASQGIRQAYASNQAAQNRHSKWQFRFLVMGGILFIIWHILNMWLRTTGN
;
A
#
# COMPACT_ATOMS: atom_id res chain seq x y z
N MET A 1 17.85 -21.58 16.79
CA MET A 1 16.82 -21.69 15.72
C MET A 1 17.57 -21.97 14.43
N SER A 2 17.22 -23.00 13.65
CA SER A 2 17.96 -23.28 12.40
C SER A 2 17.70 -22.19 11.35
N ASP A 3 18.67 -21.94 10.47
CA ASP A 3 18.56 -20.94 9.39
C ASP A 3 17.34 -21.20 8.48
N ASP A 4 16.96 -22.46 8.31
CA ASP A 4 15.76 -22.86 7.56
C ASP A 4 14.47 -22.34 8.23
N ASN A 5 14.41 -22.37 9.56
CA ASN A 5 13.25 -21.85 10.30
C ASN A 5 13.14 -20.32 10.16
N VAL A 6 14.27 -19.61 10.15
CA VAL A 6 14.29 -18.15 9.96
C VAL A 6 13.80 -17.78 8.56
N ARG A 7 14.27 -18.49 7.53
CA ARG A 7 13.82 -18.31 6.14
C ARG A 7 12.34 -18.61 5.97
N MET A 8 11.86 -19.68 6.59
CA MET A 8 10.45 -20.05 6.53
C MET A 8 9.55 -18.98 7.15
N LEU A 9 9.89 -18.48 8.34
CA LEU A 9 9.15 -17.40 9.01
C LEU A 9 9.15 -16.11 8.19
N HIS A 10 10.31 -15.73 7.64
CA HIS A 10 10.41 -14.56 6.76
C HIS A 10 9.48 -14.68 5.55
N ASN A 11 9.49 -15.82 4.86
CA ASN A 11 8.64 -16.06 3.70
C ASN A 11 7.15 -16.04 4.06
N GLN A 12 6.78 -16.60 5.21
CA GLN A 12 5.41 -16.55 5.72
C GLN A 12 4.97 -15.11 6.00
N LEU A 13 5.83 -14.30 6.63
CA LEU A 13 5.55 -12.91 6.94
C LEU A 13 5.32 -12.08 5.67
N VAL A 14 6.23 -12.18 4.69
CA VAL A 14 6.11 -11.47 3.40
C VAL A 14 4.83 -11.87 2.67
N THR A 15 4.57 -13.17 2.59
CA THR A 15 3.36 -13.69 1.96
C THR A 15 2.09 -13.16 2.62
N SER A 16 2.07 -13.09 3.96
CA SER A 16 0.94 -12.54 4.71
C SER A 16 0.74 -11.05 4.42
N GLN A 17 1.82 -10.27 4.38
CA GLN A 17 1.79 -8.84 4.07
C GLN A 17 1.26 -8.57 2.66
N HIS A 18 1.72 -9.33 1.66
CA HIS A 18 1.22 -9.20 0.28
C HIS A 18 -0.28 -9.47 0.20
N LYS A 19 -0.74 -10.59 0.76
CA LYS A 19 -2.18 -10.93 0.81
C LYS A 19 -3.00 -9.82 1.44
N TYR A 20 -2.49 -9.24 2.53
CA TYR A 20 -3.15 -8.13 3.21
C TYR A 20 -3.23 -6.86 2.35
N ILE A 21 -2.14 -6.45 1.68
CA ILE A 21 -2.14 -5.27 0.80
C ILE A 21 -3.10 -5.44 -0.37
N TYR A 22 -3.10 -6.61 -1.03
CA TYR A 22 -4.02 -6.90 -2.13
C TYR A 22 -5.47 -6.95 -1.69
N PHE A 23 -5.74 -7.49 -0.49
CA PHE A 23 -7.07 -7.43 0.11
C PHE A 23 -7.53 -5.98 0.30
N LEU A 24 -6.70 -5.12 0.89
CA LEU A 24 -7.05 -3.70 1.07
C LEU A 24 -7.25 -2.96 -0.25
N LEU A 25 -6.46 -3.25 -1.29
CA LEU A 25 -6.66 -2.71 -2.64
C LEU A 25 -8.01 -3.11 -3.21
N ALA A 26 -8.38 -4.38 -3.08
CA ALA A 26 -9.68 -4.88 -3.53
C ALA A 26 -10.83 -4.18 -2.79
N VAL A 27 -10.75 -4.06 -1.46
CA VAL A 27 -11.77 -3.38 -0.64
C VAL A 27 -11.90 -1.91 -1.07
N ALA A 28 -10.79 -1.19 -1.27
CA ALA A 28 -10.84 0.20 -1.74
C ALA A 28 -11.50 0.33 -3.12
N ALA A 29 -11.12 -0.52 -4.08
CA ALA A 29 -11.71 -0.52 -5.42
C ALA A 29 -13.21 -0.85 -5.40
N SER A 30 -13.61 -1.85 -4.61
CA SER A 30 -15.02 -2.22 -4.42
C SER A 30 -15.82 -1.10 -3.78
N ALA A 31 -15.27 -0.40 -2.80
CA ALA A 31 -15.95 0.74 -2.15
C ALA A 31 -16.15 1.91 -3.12
N ILE A 32 -15.15 2.21 -3.96
CA ILE A 32 -15.27 3.21 -5.03
C ILE A 32 -16.36 2.79 -6.02
N ALA A 33 -16.31 1.57 -6.55
CA ALA A 33 -17.32 1.07 -7.50
C ALA A 33 -18.73 1.10 -6.90
N PHE A 34 -18.87 0.67 -5.64
CA PHE A 34 -20.15 0.72 -4.93
C PHE A 34 -20.67 2.15 -4.78
N SER A 35 -19.83 3.11 -4.41
CA SER A 35 -20.24 4.51 -4.30
C SER A 35 -20.77 5.05 -5.63
N THR A 36 -20.11 4.74 -6.76
CA THR A 36 -20.56 5.17 -8.09
C THR A 36 -21.89 4.53 -8.48
N GLN A 37 -22.13 3.29 -8.07
CA GLN A 37 -23.38 2.60 -8.33
C GLN A 37 -24.54 3.21 -7.54
N VAL A 38 -24.32 3.59 -6.28
CA VAL A 38 -25.35 4.18 -5.42
C VAL A 38 -25.69 5.61 -5.83
N THR A 39 -24.73 6.37 -6.40
CA THR A 39 -24.95 7.75 -6.83
C THR A 39 -25.41 7.90 -8.28
N LYS A 40 -25.56 6.80 -9.02
CA LYS A 40 -25.80 6.85 -10.47
C LYS A 40 -27.06 7.67 -10.86
N GLU A 41 -28.10 7.57 -10.05
CA GLU A 41 -29.40 8.23 -10.27
C GLU A 41 -29.61 9.45 -9.35
N MET A 42 -28.55 9.92 -8.67
CA MET A 42 -28.64 11.06 -7.74
C MET A 42 -28.24 12.36 -8.44
N GLU A 43 -29.01 13.43 -8.21
CA GLU A 43 -28.61 14.78 -8.62
C GLU A 43 -27.48 15.30 -7.72
N LEU A 44 -26.69 16.23 -8.25
CA LEU A 44 -25.51 16.74 -7.59
C LEU A 44 -25.90 17.74 -6.50
N GLU A 45 -26.10 17.23 -5.28
CA GLU A 45 -26.51 17.99 -4.10
C GLU A 45 -25.35 18.14 -3.10
N TYR A 46 -25.37 19.19 -2.28
CA TYR A 46 -24.41 19.39 -1.19
C TYR A 46 -24.36 18.23 -0.18
N SER A 47 -25.43 17.44 -0.09
CA SER A 47 -25.49 16.20 0.71
C SER A 47 -24.46 15.16 0.26
N LEU A 48 -23.94 15.22 -0.98
CA LEU A 48 -22.93 14.30 -1.52
C LEU A 48 -21.49 14.67 -1.13
N ILE A 49 -21.22 15.84 -0.54
CA ILE A 49 -19.86 16.24 -0.16
C ILE A 49 -19.16 15.19 0.72
N PRO A 50 -19.78 14.67 1.81
CA PRO A 50 -19.12 13.67 2.66
C PRO A 50 -18.82 12.37 1.91
N LEU A 51 -19.67 11.99 0.95
CA LEU A 51 -19.41 10.84 0.07
C LEU A 51 -18.23 11.09 -0.87
N GLY A 52 -18.15 12.28 -1.48
CA GLY A 52 -17.01 12.65 -2.32
C GLY A 52 -15.68 12.58 -1.56
N ILE A 53 -15.64 13.06 -0.32
CA ILE A 53 -14.45 12.94 0.54
C ILE A 53 -14.15 11.48 0.87
N ALA A 54 -15.18 10.64 1.09
CA ALA A 54 -15.00 9.20 1.31
C ALA A 54 -14.34 8.51 0.11
N VAL A 55 -14.80 8.82 -1.11
CA VAL A 55 -14.23 8.29 -2.36
C VAL A 55 -12.79 8.75 -2.55
N LEU A 56 -12.48 10.02 -2.28
CA LEU A 56 -11.10 10.53 -2.32
C LEU A 56 -10.20 9.81 -1.31
N CYS A 57 -10.70 9.53 -0.11
CA CYS A 57 -9.98 8.73 0.88
C CYS A 57 -9.70 7.32 0.36
N TRP A 58 -10.68 6.62 -0.22
CA TRP A 58 -10.44 5.30 -0.82
C TRP A 58 -9.48 5.34 -2.01
N ALA A 59 -9.51 6.38 -2.84
CA ALA A 59 -8.56 6.57 -3.93
C ALA A 59 -7.12 6.78 -3.40
N LEU A 60 -6.94 7.59 -2.36
CA LEU A 60 -5.65 7.78 -1.69
C LEU A 60 -5.16 6.48 -1.03
N SER A 61 -6.07 5.70 -0.43
CA SER A 61 -5.77 4.36 0.07
C SER A 61 -5.25 3.46 -1.06
N PHE A 62 -5.96 3.40 -2.19
CA PHE A 62 -5.58 2.62 -3.35
C PHE A 62 -4.20 3.02 -3.88
N PHE A 63 -3.95 4.33 -4.03
CA PHE A 63 -2.65 4.85 -4.44
C PHE A 63 -1.51 4.44 -3.49
N CYS A 64 -1.74 4.54 -2.17
CA CYS A 64 -0.77 4.10 -1.17
C CYS A 64 -0.49 2.59 -1.26
N GLY A 65 -1.52 1.77 -1.52
CA GLY A 65 -1.37 0.34 -1.76
C GLY A 65 -0.48 0.04 -2.97
N CYS A 66 -0.75 0.68 -4.10
CA CYS A 66 0.08 0.55 -5.31
C CYS A 66 1.53 0.97 -5.07
N ARG A 67 1.76 2.08 -4.36
CA ARG A 67 3.12 2.52 -3.98
C ARG A 67 3.82 1.51 -3.09
N THR A 68 3.11 0.90 -2.14
CA THR A 68 3.66 -0.14 -1.26
C THR A 68 4.15 -1.34 -2.08
N VAL A 69 3.36 -1.79 -3.07
CA VAL A 69 3.75 -2.87 -3.99
C VAL A 69 4.96 -2.49 -4.85
N GLN A 70 5.04 -1.24 -5.32
CA GLN A 70 6.21 -0.76 -6.08
C GLN A 70 7.50 -0.81 -5.24
N TYR A 71 7.46 -0.33 -4.00
CA TYR A 71 8.62 -0.39 -3.11
C TYR A 71 9.03 -1.83 -2.78
N ASP A 72 8.07 -2.74 -2.65
CA ASP A 72 8.34 -4.16 -2.41
C ASP A 72 9.09 -4.82 -3.58
N ASN A 73 8.67 -4.51 -4.81
CA ASN A 73 9.38 -4.94 -6.02
C ASN A 73 10.80 -4.36 -6.08
N SER A 74 10.96 -3.06 -5.80
CA SER A 74 12.27 -2.41 -5.76
C SER A 74 13.19 -3.02 -4.68
N ASN A 75 12.64 -3.35 -3.51
CA ASN A 75 13.38 -3.99 -2.42
C ASN A 75 13.81 -5.41 -2.79
N THR A 76 12.97 -6.15 -3.51
CA THR A 76 13.30 -7.49 -4.00
C THR A 76 14.45 -7.44 -5.01
N VAL A 77 14.41 -6.49 -5.96
CA VAL A 77 15.49 -6.28 -6.92
C VAL A 77 16.78 -5.87 -6.21
N ALA A 78 16.71 -4.91 -5.28
CA ALA A 78 17.86 -4.48 -4.49
C ALA A 78 18.50 -5.64 -3.69
N ASN A 79 17.69 -6.55 -3.14
CA ASN A 79 18.20 -7.74 -2.46
C ASN A 79 18.92 -8.71 -3.41
N ILE A 80 18.38 -8.91 -4.62
CA ILE A 80 19.04 -9.74 -5.65
C ILE A 80 20.39 -9.10 -6.03
N ASP A 81 20.42 -7.79 -6.24
CA ASP A 81 21.65 -7.08 -6.61
C ASP A 81 22.67 -7.11 -5.47
N LEU A 82 22.24 -6.99 -4.21
CA LEU A 82 23.11 -7.16 -3.05
C LEU A 82 23.78 -8.54 -3.05
N LEU A 83 23.03 -9.61 -3.30
CA LEU A 83 23.56 -10.96 -3.34
C LEU A 83 24.57 -11.16 -4.49
N LYS A 84 24.31 -10.55 -5.66
CA LYS A 84 25.25 -10.57 -6.80
C LYS A 84 26.54 -9.82 -6.47
N VAL A 85 26.42 -8.64 -5.85
CA VAL A 85 27.57 -7.82 -5.42
C VAL A 85 28.42 -8.57 -4.40
N GLU A 86 27.79 -9.17 -3.38
CA GLU A 86 28.49 -9.93 -2.33
C GLU A 86 29.20 -11.19 -2.88
N ARG A 87 28.74 -11.72 -4.02
CA ARG A 87 29.39 -12.84 -4.74
C ARG A 87 30.44 -12.39 -5.76
N GLY A 88 30.60 -11.08 -6.00
CA GLY A 88 31.47 -10.55 -7.05
C GLY A 88 30.96 -10.83 -8.47
N GLU A 89 29.67 -11.14 -8.63
CA GLU A 89 29.02 -11.48 -9.90
C GLU A 89 28.38 -10.25 -10.59
N HIS A 90 28.41 -9.09 -9.94
CA HIS A 90 27.77 -7.87 -10.46
C HIS A 90 28.63 -7.18 -11.53
N GLU A 91 28.10 -7.02 -12.74
CA GLU A 91 28.81 -6.55 -13.94
C GLU A 91 29.55 -5.21 -13.73
N GLU A 92 28.93 -4.26 -13.03
CA GLU A 92 29.51 -2.92 -12.79
C GLU A 92 30.53 -2.85 -11.64
N VAL A 93 30.45 -3.78 -10.66
CA VAL A 93 31.26 -3.74 -9.43
C VAL A 93 32.47 -4.67 -9.56
N GLY A 94 32.30 -5.80 -10.25
CA GLY A 94 33.29 -6.86 -10.37
C GLY A 94 33.68 -7.46 -9.02
N ASN A 95 34.93 -7.93 -8.92
CA ASN A 95 35.42 -8.68 -7.76
C ASN A 95 36.34 -7.85 -6.83
N ASN A 96 36.31 -6.53 -6.93
CA ASN A 96 37.14 -5.66 -6.10
C ASN A 96 36.52 -5.50 -4.70
N PRO A 97 37.20 -5.92 -3.60
CA PRO A 97 36.64 -5.85 -2.25
C PRO A 97 36.19 -4.45 -1.81
N ALA A 98 36.90 -3.40 -2.25
CA ALA A 98 36.54 -2.03 -1.90
C ALA A 98 35.23 -1.59 -2.58
N TYR A 99 35.06 -1.94 -3.85
CA TYR A 99 33.83 -1.64 -4.59
C TYR A 99 32.65 -2.50 -4.14
N ILE A 100 32.88 -3.77 -3.80
CA ILE A 100 31.87 -4.64 -3.19
C ILE A 100 31.36 -4.01 -1.89
N SER A 101 32.25 -3.59 -0.99
CA SER A 101 31.85 -2.98 0.28
C SER A 101 31.03 -1.70 0.08
N ALA A 102 31.48 -0.81 -0.81
CA ALA A 102 30.79 0.44 -1.11
C ALA A 102 29.41 0.21 -1.74
N ALA A 103 29.32 -0.68 -2.74
CA ALA A 103 28.07 -1.03 -3.41
C ALA A 103 27.08 -1.71 -2.44
N SER A 104 27.55 -2.67 -1.64
CA SER A 104 26.72 -3.32 -0.61
C SER A 104 26.17 -2.32 0.41
N GLN A 105 26.97 -1.33 0.83
CA GLN A 105 26.49 -0.29 1.74
C GLN A 105 25.44 0.61 1.08
N GLY A 106 25.66 1.05 -0.16
CA GLY A 106 24.70 1.86 -0.90
C GLY A 106 23.37 1.14 -1.10
N ILE A 107 23.40 -0.14 -1.50
CA ILE A 107 22.21 -0.96 -1.67
C ILE A 107 21.47 -1.14 -0.34
N ARG A 108 22.18 -1.43 0.76
CA ARG A 108 21.58 -1.55 2.10
C ARG A 108 20.93 -0.25 2.57
N GLN A 109 21.55 0.90 2.28
CA GLN A 109 20.99 2.21 2.62
C GLN A 109 19.72 2.50 1.81
N ALA A 110 19.75 2.24 0.50
CA ALA A 110 18.58 2.38 -0.37
C ALA A 110 17.44 1.45 0.09
N TYR A 111 17.75 0.20 0.39
CA TYR A 111 16.80 -0.77 0.93
C TYR A 111 16.14 -0.27 2.23
N ALA A 112 16.94 0.21 3.19
CA ALA A 112 16.41 0.73 4.45
C ALA A 112 15.48 1.95 4.23
N SER A 113 15.85 2.87 3.34
CA SER A 113 15.01 4.03 3.01
C SER A 113 13.69 3.63 2.34
N ASN A 114 13.74 2.68 1.40
CA ASN A 114 12.57 2.17 0.69
C ASN A 114 11.65 1.40 1.64
N GLN A 115 12.21 0.60 2.55
CA GLN A 115 11.45 -0.11 3.57
C GLN A 115 10.73 0.85 4.52
N ALA A 116 11.37 1.95 4.92
CA ALA A 116 10.73 2.98 5.73
C ALA A 116 9.57 3.66 4.98
N ALA A 117 9.76 3.97 3.70
CA ALA A 117 8.72 4.53 2.84
C ALA A 117 7.55 3.55 2.64
N GLN A 118 7.85 2.27 2.35
CA GLN A 118 6.87 1.19 2.22
C GLN A 118 6.00 1.05 3.47
N ASN A 119 6.62 1.00 4.65
CA ASN A 119 5.90 0.91 5.93
C ASN A 119 4.98 2.12 6.16
N ARG A 120 5.45 3.33 5.82
CA ARG A 120 4.64 4.54 5.89
C ARG A 120 3.43 4.44 4.97
N HIS A 121 3.61 4.05 3.70
CA HIS A 121 2.51 3.92 2.75
C HIS A 121 1.49 2.85 3.16
N SER A 122 1.95 1.70 3.66
CA SER A 122 1.07 0.63 4.16
C SER A 122 0.18 1.12 5.32
N LYS A 123 0.75 1.86 6.28
CA LYS A 123 -0.02 2.46 7.38
C LYS A 123 -1.04 3.49 6.88
N TRP A 124 -0.65 4.32 5.92
CA TRP A 124 -1.55 5.32 5.35
C TRP A 124 -2.67 4.71 4.51
N GLN A 125 -2.41 3.63 3.76
CA GLN A 125 -3.44 2.86 3.04
C GLN A 125 -4.57 2.46 4.00
N PHE A 126 -4.22 1.81 5.11
CA PHE A 126 -5.22 1.38 6.10
C PHE A 126 -5.98 2.57 6.70
N ARG A 127 -5.29 3.64 7.09
CA ARG A 127 -5.91 4.85 7.67
C ARG A 127 -6.91 5.49 6.72
N PHE A 128 -6.53 5.69 5.46
CA PHE A 128 -7.41 6.26 4.45
C PHE A 128 -8.62 5.36 4.17
N LEU A 129 -8.42 4.03 4.17
CA LEU A 129 -9.53 3.09 4.00
C LEU A 129 -10.58 3.23 5.11
N VAL A 130 -10.14 3.26 6.37
CA VAL A 130 -11.01 3.40 7.54
C VAL A 130 -11.69 4.76 7.56
N MET A 131 -10.95 5.85 7.30
CA MET A 131 -11.53 7.20 7.23
C MET A 131 -12.61 7.29 6.15
N GLY A 132 -12.38 6.72 4.97
CA GLY A 132 -13.40 6.67 3.92
C GLY A 132 -14.64 5.89 4.33
N GLY A 133 -14.47 4.75 5.03
CA GLY A 133 -15.58 3.99 5.60
C GLY A 133 -16.42 4.78 6.60
N ILE A 134 -15.77 5.51 7.51
CA ILE A 134 -16.46 6.35 8.50
C ILE A 134 -17.24 7.47 7.80
N LEU A 135 -16.61 8.17 6.84
CA LEU A 135 -17.26 9.24 6.08
C LEU A 135 -18.46 8.74 5.28
N PHE A 136 -18.35 7.55 4.68
CA PHE A 136 -19.46 6.91 3.99
C PHE A 136 -20.65 6.62 4.93
N ILE A 137 -20.38 6.11 6.13
CA ILE A 137 -21.43 5.85 7.13
C ILE A 137 -22.11 7.16 7.55
N ILE A 138 -21.33 8.22 7.81
CA ILE A 138 -21.86 9.54 8.16
C ILE A 138 -22.76 10.06 7.04
N TRP A 139 -22.27 10.01 5.79
CA TRP A 139 -23.05 10.38 4.61
C TRP A 139 -24.36 9.60 4.53
N HIS A 140 -24.31 8.29 4.71
CA HIS A 140 -25.46 7.42 4.60
C HIS A 140 -26.54 7.75 5.64
N ILE A 141 -26.14 7.99 6.89
CA ILE A 141 -27.05 8.40 7.96
C ILE A 141 -27.67 9.78 7.67
N LEU A 142 -26.86 10.75 7.23
CA LEU A 142 -27.35 12.08 6.87
C LEU A 142 -28.38 12.01 5.73
N ASN A 143 -28.09 11.22 4.69
CA ASN A 143 -29.00 11.03 3.56
C ASN A 143 -30.32 10.37 3.99
N MET A 144 -30.28 9.37 4.89
CA MET A 144 -31.50 8.77 5.46
C MET A 144 -32.30 9.78 6.28
N TRP A 145 -31.62 10.60 7.08
CA TRP A 145 -32.28 11.61 7.91
C TRP A 145 -32.98 12.67 7.07
N LEU A 146 -32.30 13.22 6.05
CA LEU A 146 -32.86 14.21 5.13
C LEU A 146 -34.11 13.69 4.39
N ARG A 147 -34.08 12.43 3.95
CA ARG A 147 -35.25 11.76 3.33
C ARG A 147 -36.42 11.59 4.30
N THR A 148 -36.15 11.48 5.60
CA THR A 148 -37.19 11.30 6.63
C THR A 148 -37.83 12.63 7.01
N THR A 149 -37.07 13.72 7.04
CA THR A 149 -37.57 15.05 7.41
C THR A 149 -38.18 15.84 6.24
N GLY A 150 -37.91 15.42 5.00
CA GLY A 150 -38.44 16.05 3.78
C GLY A 150 -39.82 15.53 3.33
N ASN A 151 -40.33 14.47 3.97
CA ASN A 151 -41.70 13.96 3.81
C ASN A 151 -42.57 14.42 4.99
#